data_AF-A0A151LW65-F1
#
_entry.id   AF-A0A151LW65-F1
#
_cell.length_a   1.000
_cell.length_b   1.000
_cell.length_c   1.000
_cell.angle_alpha   90.00
_cell.angle_beta   90.00
_cell.angle_gamma   90.00
#
_symmetry.space_group_name_H-M   'P 1'
#
loop_
_entity.id
_entity.type
_entity.pdbx_description
1 polymer ?
#
loop_
_entity_poly.entity_id
_entity_poly.type
_entity_poly.pdbx_seq_one_letter_code
_entity_poly.pdbx_strand_id
1 'polypeptide(L)'
;MLIEKYDEKPKFDLGFSPFYFISYPLYNIQCRSILYKHLNNYEANITYTPLININNLNIKTYIIYIFNSLHQIYNNEGIRGLYKGLIPMLAHIVSKKSIYYFLENVHFVIFRRLRSEKRRDIYDKKLIRNYENNSMNDKENDNNFIGDSINSKIVKQINFVKEENNFIKKKKKKKYFHLSLYHSFYEYVSCILSYPLLNISTKLIIFQNNSRSLLYNIKNIIRLTYMYDGIYGFFKGLNNYLIIQSMDKVLNCFLYRTFSNSCSYDKVVTIKVVLS
;
A
#
# COMPACT_ATOMS: atom_id res chain seq x y z
N MET A 1 11.42 -8.41 -5.61
CA MET A 1 10.14 -9.12 -5.38
C MET A 1 8.86 -8.37 -5.79
N LEU A 2 8.76 -7.02 -5.69
CA LEU A 2 7.64 -6.28 -6.32
C LEU A 2 7.56 -6.51 -7.84
N ILE A 3 8.67 -6.85 -8.49
CA ILE A 3 8.82 -6.98 -9.94
C ILE A 3 8.40 -8.35 -10.49
N GLU A 4 8.59 -9.44 -9.74
CA GLU A 4 8.21 -10.81 -10.17
C GLU A 4 6.70 -11.05 -10.07
N LYS A 5 6.00 -10.37 -9.15
CA LYS A 5 4.56 -10.52 -8.96
C LYS A 5 3.69 -10.07 -10.16
N TYR A 6 4.23 -9.28 -11.09
CA TYR A 6 3.43 -8.66 -12.17
C TYR A 6 3.38 -9.47 -13.48
N ASP A 7 4.23 -10.48 -13.65
CA ASP A 7 4.07 -11.42 -14.77
C ASP A 7 3.11 -12.56 -14.39
N GLU A 8 2.79 -12.71 -13.10
CA GLU A 8 1.79 -13.65 -12.59
C GLU A 8 0.42 -12.98 -12.42
N LYS A 9 -0.64 -13.79 -12.42
CA LYS A 9 -1.98 -13.29 -12.08
C LYS A 9 -1.94 -12.77 -10.64
N PRO A 10 -2.47 -11.57 -10.37
CA PRO A 10 -2.58 -11.08 -8.99
C PRO A 10 -3.36 -12.11 -8.17
N LYS A 11 -2.89 -12.37 -6.95
CA LYS A 11 -3.53 -13.29 -5.98
C LYS A 11 -4.04 -12.48 -4.79
N PHE A 12 -5.28 -12.72 -4.41
CA PHE A 12 -5.90 -12.05 -3.28
C PHE A 12 -5.53 -12.78 -1.98
N ASP A 13 -4.45 -12.32 -1.35
CA ASP A 13 -4.05 -12.83 -0.04
C ASP A 13 -4.46 -11.82 1.03
N LEU A 14 -5.48 -12.17 1.82
CA LEU A 14 -5.67 -11.53 3.12
C LEU A 14 -4.50 -11.96 4.00
N GLY A 15 -3.39 -11.23 3.94
CA GLY A 15 -2.31 -11.31 4.94
C GLY A 15 -2.85 -10.80 6.28
N PHE A 16 -3.74 -11.57 6.90
CA PHE A 16 -4.34 -11.29 8.19
C PHE A 16 -3.58 -12.11 9.23
N SER A 17 -2.72 -11.44 9.98
CA SER A 17 -1.98 -12.10 11.04
C SER A 17 -2.89 -12.31 12.26
N PRO A 18 -2.98 -13.53 12.82
CA PRO A 18 -3.69 -13.76 14.08
C PRO A 18 -3.19 -12.86 15.22
N PHE A 19 -1.94 -12.39 15.15
CA PHE A 19 -1.36 -11.45 16.10
C PHE A 19 -2.11 -10.11 16.17
N TYR A 20 -2.89 -9.74 15.14
CA TYR A 20 -3.71 -8.53 15.16
C TYR A 20 -4.78 -8.55 16.25
N PHE A 21 -5.40 -9.71 16.51
CA PHE A 21 -6.39 -9.84 17.58
C PHE A 21 -5.74 -9.69 18.96
N ILE A 22 -4.55 -10.28 19.11
CA ILE A 22 -3.79 -10.23 20.37
C ILE A 22 -3.31 -8.81 20.68
N SER A 23 -2.92 -8.04 19.65
CA SER A 23 -2.44 -6.67 19.82
C SER A 23 -3.55 -5.62 19.88
N TYR A 24 -4.79 -5.97 19.52
CA TYR A 24 -5.89 -5.00 19.45
C TYR A 24 -6.19 -4.26 20.77
N PRO A 25 -6.19 -4.91 21.96
CA PRO A 25 -6.40 -4.20 23.23
C PRO A 25 -5.37 -3.10 23.47
N LEU A 26 -4.12 -3.31 23.07
CA LEU A 26 -3.06 -2.29 23.16
C LEU A 26 -3.34 -1.12 22.21
N TYR A 27 -3.75 -1.41 20.97
CA TYR A 27 -4.17 -0.38 20.01
C TYR A 27 -5.36 0.44 20.54
N ASN A 28 -6.34 -0.21 21.16
CA ASN A 28 -7.48 0.46 21.76
C ASN A 28 -7.05 1.41 22.90
N ILE A 29 -6.15 0.98 23.79
CA ILE A 29 -5.58 1.84 24.84
C ILE A 29 -4.86 3.05 24.24
N GLN A 30 -4.03 2.83 23.22
CA GLN A 30 -3.34 3.93 22.53
C GLN A 30 -4.32 4.94 21.94
N CYS A 31 -5.36 4.47 21.24
CA CYS A 31 -6.40 5.33 20.66
C CYS A 31 -7.11 6.14 21.73
N ARG A 32 -7.53 5.51 22.84
CA ARG A 32 -8.17 6.18 23.97
C ARG A 32 -7.25 7.20 24.63
N SER A 33 -5.98 6.85 24.85
CA SER A 33 -4.99 7.73 25.49
C SER A 33 -4.73 9.00 24.67
N ILE A 34 -4.48 8.87 23.36
CA ILE A 34 -4.30 10.00 22.44
C ILE A 34 -5.53 10.88 22.44
N LEU A 35 -6.72 10.26 22.42
CA LEU A 35 -7.95 11.01 22.27
C LEU A 35 -8.42 11.67 23.56
N TYR A 36 -8.24 11.05 24.73
CA TYR A 36 -8.47 11.71 26.02
C TYR A 36 -7.54 12.89 26.23
N LYS A 37 -6.27 12.80 25.78
CA LYS A 37 -5.37 13.95 25.77
C LYS A 37 -5.92 15.10 24.92
N HIS A 38 -6.55 14.81 23.78
CA HIS A 38 -7.21 15.83 22.98
C HIS A 38 -8.49 16.37 23.63
N LEU A 39 -9.37 15.52 24.16
CA LEU A 39 -10.63 15.96 24.79
C LEU A 39 -10.39 16.81 26.04
N ASN A 40 -9.43 16.42 26.90
CA ASN A 40 -9.07 17.18 28.11
C ASN A 40 -8.54 18.58 27.79
N ASN A 41 -7.99 18.80 26.60
CA ASN A 41 -7.56 20.12 26.16
C ASN A 41 -8.72 21.03 25.70
N TYR A 42 -9.90 20.46 25.37
CA TYR A 42 -11.07 21.22 24.91
C TYR A 42 -12.12 21.44 26.02
N GLU A 43 -12.33 20.47 26.92
CA GLU A 43 -13.32 20.57 28.00
C GLU A 43 -12.63 20.68 29.37
N ALA A 44 -12.25 21.90 29.78
CA ALA A 44 -11.67 22.16 31.11
C ALA A 44 -12.62 21.81 32.29
N ASN A 45 -13.93 21.62 32.00
CA ASN A 45 -14.97 21.40 32.99
C ASN A 45 -15.37 19.92 33.18
N ILE A 46 -14.93 19.01 32.29
CA ILE A 46 -15.21 17.56 32.40
C ILE A 46 -13.86 16.86 32.56
N THR A 47 -13.50 16.58 33.81
CA THR A 47 -12.30 15.80 34.14
C THR A 47 -12.56 14.33 33.82
N TYR A 48 -12.38 13.94 32.56
CA TYR A 48 -12.18 12.52 32.24
C TYR A 48 -10.98 12.03 33.04
N THR A 49 -11.12 10.92 33.77
CA THR A 49 -10.05 10.40 34.65
C THR A 49 -8.75 10.37 33.84
N PRO A 50 -7.79 11.26 34.13
CA PRO A 50 -6.57 11.29 33.36
C PRO A 50 -5.91 9.95 33.59
N LEU A 51 -5.62 9.26 32.50
CA LEU A 51 -4.67 8.17 32.53
C LEU A 51 -3.30 8.83 32.76
N ILE A 52 -3.05 9.10 34.06
CA ILE A 52 -1.88 9.56 34.80
C ILE A 52 -0.86 10.37 33.97
N ASN A 53 -0.64 11.62 34.36
CA ASN A 53 0.40 12.50 33.81
C ASN A 53 1.81 11.93 34.10
N ILE A 54 2.52 11.47 33.06
CA ILE A 54 3.85 10.86 33.20
C ILE A 54 4.92 11.92 32.93
N ASN A 55 5.47 12.51 33.99
CA ASN A 55 6.64 13.40 33.88
C ASN A 55 7.97 12.62 33.79
N ASN A 56 7.99 11.31 34.11
CA ASN A 56 9.19 10.46 34.07
C ASN A 56 8.94 9.13 33.31
N LEU A 57 9.50 9.03 32.10
CA LEU A 57 9.47 7.85 31.23
C LEU A 57 10.42 6.76 31.74
N ASN A 58 9.99 6.00 32.75
CA ASN A 58 10.64 4.74 33.09
C ASN A 58 9.84 3.57 32.47
N ILE A 59 10.52 2.58 31.89
CA ILE A 59 9.87 1.44 31.20
C ILE A 59 8.92 0.71 32.16
N LYS A 60 9.31 0.60 33.43
CA LYS A 60 8.49 0.03 34.50
C LYS A 60 7.17 0.79 34.68
N THR A 61 7.19 2.12 34.64
CA THR A 61 6.00 2.96 34.76
C THR A 61 5.07 2.79 33.55
N TYR A 62 5.63 2.64 32.36
CA TYR A 62 4.85 2.41 31.14
C TYR A 62 4.12 1.05 31.15
N ILE A 63 4.78 -0.01 31.64
CA ILE A 63 4.14 -1.32 31.79
C ILE A 63 3.00 -1.24 32.80
N ILE A 64 3.23 -0.63 33.97
CA ILE A 64 2.19 -0.43 35.00
C ILE A 64 1.00 0.35 34.43
N TYR A 65 1.26 1.38 33.62
CA TYR A 65 0.23 2.17 32.96
C TYR A 65 -0.65 1.33 32.02
N ILE A 66 -0.06 0.47 31.18
CA ILE A 66 -0.81 -0.40 30.27
C ILE A 66 -1.72 -1.34 31.08
N PHE A 67 -1.20 -1.98 32.13
CA PHE A 67 -2.00 -2.89 32.95
C PHE A 67 -3.15 -2.18 33.68
N ASN A 68 -2.89 -1.01 34.25
CA ASN A 68 -3.93 -0.20 34.88
C ASN A 68 -5.01 0.23 33.88
N SER A 69 -4.61 0.63 32.67
CA SER A 69 -5.53 0.96 31.58
C SER A 69 -6.40 -0.22 31.18
N LEU A 70 -5.80 -1.40 31.01
CA LEU A 70 -6.52 -2.64 30.69
C LEU A 70 -7.55 -2.96 31.78
N HIS A 71 -7.13 -2.89 33.04
CA HIS A 71 -7.99 -3.18 34.18
C HIS A 71 -9.15 -2.18 34.28
N GLN A 72 -8.89 -0.89 34.05
CA GLN A 72 -9.92 0.15 34.04
C GLN A 72 -10.96 -0.07 32.93
N ILE A 73 -10.52 -0.40 31.71
CA ILE A 73 -11.44 -0.68 30.59
C ILE A 73 -12.25 -1.95 30.88
N TYR A 74 -11.61 -2.98 31.43
CA TYR A 74 -12.28 -4.23 31.79
C TYR A 74 -13.36 -4.01 32.87
N ASN A 75 -13.08 -3.23 33.91
CA ASN A 75 -14.05 -2.96 34.97
C ASN A 75 -15.20 -2.07 34.50
N ASN A 76 -14.92 -1.06 33.66
CA ASN A 76 -15.93 -0.10 33.21
C ASN A 76 -16.80 -0.62 32.07
N GLU A 77 -16.21 -1.38 31.13
CA GLU A 77 -16.84 -1.75 29.86
C GLU A 77 -16.85 -3.26 29.58
N GLY A 78 -16.17 -4.05 30.40
CA GLY A 78 -15.99 -5.49 30.18
C GLY A 78 -15.06 -5.82 29.02
N ILE A 79 -14.98 -7.12 28.70
CA ILE A 79 -14.16 -7.66 27.59
C ILE A 79 -14.56 -7.04 26.25
N ARG A 80 -15.85 -6.73 26.07
CA ARG A 80 -16.36 -6.10 24.84
C ARG A 80 -15.85 -4.67 24.65
N GLY A 81 -15.48 -3.98 25.74
CA GLY A 81 -14.81 -2.68 25.70
C GLY A 81 -13.40 -2.75 25.11
N LEU A 82 -12.66 -3.82 25.39
CA LEU A 82 -11.29 -4.03 24.89
C LEU A 82 -11.23 -4.23 23.37
N TYR A 83 -12.26 -4.86 22.79
CA TYR A 83 -12.38 -5.12 21.35
C TYR A 83 -13.36 -4.18 20.63
N LYS A 84 -13.70 -3.07 21.27
CA LYS A 84 -14.64 -2.09 20.75
C LYS A 84 -14.05 -1.40 19.51
N GLY A 85 -14.81 -1.36 18.42
CA GLY A 85 -14.33 -0.83 17.13
C GLY A 85 -13.59 -1.85 16.26
N LEU A 86 -13.40 -3.09 16.73
CA LEU A 86 -12.65 -4.10 15.98
C LEU A 86 -13.35 -4.47 14.67
N ILE A 87 -14.67 -4.68 14.68
CA ILE A 87 -15.43 -5.08 13.49
C ILE A 87 -15.32 -4.05 12.34
N PRO A 88 -15.61 -2.74 12.55
CA PRO A 88 -15.44 -1.75 11.49
C PRO A 88 -13.96 -1.59 11.07
N MET A 89 -13.01 -1.80 11.98
CA MET A 89 -11.58 -1.80 11.65
C MET A 89 -11.19 -2.98 10.74
N LEU A 90 -11.68 -4.19 11.02
CA LEU A 90 -11.50 -5.34 10.15
C LEU A 90 -12.11 -5.08 8.77
N ALA A 91 -13.34 -4.56 8.74
CA ALA A 91 -14.01 -4.20 7.50
C ALA A 91 -13.20 -3.17 6.70
N HIS A 92 -12.59 -2.17 7.36
CA HIS A 92 -11.68 -1.22 6.73
C HIS A 92 -10.48 -1.92 6.08
N ILE A 93 -9.78 -2.79 6.81
CA ILE A 93 -8.57 -3.49 6.31
C ILE A 93 -8.92 -4.38 5.11
N VAL A 94 -10.01 -5.15 5.22
CA VAL A 94 -10.47 -6.04 4.14
C VAL A 94 -10.90 -5.23 2.92
N SER A 95 -11.67 -4.15 3.12
CA SER A 95 -12.11 -3.26 2.05
C SER A 95 -10.93 -2.60 1.33
N LYS A 96 -9.96 -2.05 2.08
CA LYS A 96 -8.74 -1.43 1.53
C LYS A 96 -7.98 -2.41 0.64
N LYS A 97 -7.76 -3.65 1.09
CA LYS A 97 -7.07 -4.69 0.30
C LYS A 97 -7.90 -5.16 -0.91
N SER A 98 -9.21 -5.31 -0.75
CA SER A 98 -10.12 -5.73 -1.81
C SER A 98 -10.17 -4.71 -2.96
N ILE A 99 -10.31 -3.42 -2.63
CA ILE A 99 -10.33 -2.34 -3.61
C ILE A 99 -8.99 -2.24 -4.33
N TYR A 100 -7.88 -2.34 -3.58
CA TYR A 100 -6.54 -2.34 -4.16
C TYR A 100 -6.39 -3.48 -5.19
N TYR A 101 -6.77 -4.71 -4.82
CA TYR A 101 -6.70 -5.88 -5.70
C TYR A 101 -7.59 -5.74 -6.93
N PHE A 102 -8.79 -5.19 -6.76
CA PHE A 102 -9.69 -4.91 -7.88
C PHE A 102 -9.07 -3.94 -8.89
N LEU A 103 -8.46 -2.85 -8.42
CA LEU A 103 -7.77 -1.89 -9.28
C LEU A 103 -6.56 -2.51 -10.00
N GLU A 104 -5.79 -3.35 -9.30
CA GLU A 104 -4.68 -4.09 -9.88
C GLU A 104 -5.14 -5.07 -10.98
N ASN A 105 -6.25 -5.78 -10.77
CA ASN A 105 -6.86 -6.65 -11.78
C ASN A 105 -7.28 -5.87 -13.02
N VAL A 106 -7.98 -4.75 -12.84
CA VAL A 106 -8.43 -3.89 -13.95
C VAL A 106 -7.22 -3.40 -14.74
N HIS A 107 -6.18 -2.94 -14.06
CA HIS A 107 -4.93 -2.54 -14.70
C HIS A 107 -4.28 -3.67 -15.50
N PHE A 108 -4.19 -4.86 -14.90
CA PHE A 108 -3.61 -6.04 -15.56
C PHE A 108 -4.38 -6.40 -16.84
N VAL A 109 -5.72 -6.39 -16.81
CA VAL A 109 -6.56 -6.67 -17.98
C VAL A 109 -6.34 -5.62 -19.08
N ILE A 110 -6.37 -4.33 -18.74
CA ILE A 110 -6.15 -3.24 -19.68
C ILE A 110 -4.75 -3.33 -20.30
N PHE A 111 -3.72 -3.53 -19.48
CA PHE A 111 -2.33 -3.60 -19.93
C PHE A 111 -2.09 -4.83 -20.83
N ARG A 112 -2.74 -5.96 -20.53
CA ARG A 112 -2.68 -7.16 -21.36
C ARG A 112 -3.28 -6.93 -22.74
N ARG A 113 -4.43 -6.24 -22.82
CA ARG A 113 -5.06 -5.86 -24.11
C ARG A 113 -4.14 -4.97 -24.93
N LEU A 114 -3.65 -3.87 -24.34
CA LEU A 114 -2.74 -2.92 -25.01
C LEU A 114 -1.43 -3.58 -25.49
N ARG A 115 -0.89 -4.54 -24.72
CA ARG A 115 0.31 -5.28 -25.12
C ARG A 115 0.04 -6.22 -26.29
N SER A 116 -1.16 -6.79 -26.38
CA SER A 116 -1.54 -7.68 -27.49
C SER A 116 -1.71 -6.94 -28.81
N GLU A 117 -2.21 -5.70 -28.78
CA GLU A 117 -2.32 -4.84 -29.97
C GLU A 117 -0.95 -4.39 -30.43
N LYS A 118 -0.12 -3.84 -29.54
CA LYS A 118 1.25 -3.42 -29.89
C LYS A 118 2.12 -4.55 -30.44
N ARG A 119 1.93 -5.80 -30.00
CA ARG A 119 2.67 -6.94 -30.55
C ARG A 119 2.24 -7.24 -31.99
N ARG A 120 0.96 -7.08 -32.34
CA ARG A 120 0.45 -7.25 -33.70
C ARG A 120 1.05 -6.17 -34.61
N ASP A 121 0.99 -4.90 -34.20
CA ASP A 121 1.55 -3.78 -34.98
C ASP A 121 3.06 -3.92 -35.25
N ILE A 122 3.83 -4.40 -34.26
CA ILE A 122 5.27 -4.63 -34.42
C ILE A 122 5.54 -5.78 -35.40
N TYR A 123 4.72 -6.84 -35.37
CA TYR A 123 4.89 -7.99 -36.26
C TYR A 123 4.67 -7.57 -37.71
N ASP A 124 3.59 -6.83 -37.97
CA ASP A 124 3.26 -6.31 -39.31
C ASP A 124 4.35 -5.37 -39.82
N LYS A 125 4.85 -4.48 -38.96
CA LYS A 125 5.91 -3.53 -39.33
C LYS A 125 7.27 -4.19 -39.59
N LYS A 126 7.57 -5.30 -38.90
CA LYS A 126 8.79 -6.10 -39.12
C LYS A 126 8.70 -6.91 -40.40
N LEU A 127 7.51 -7.42 -40.73
CA LEU A 127 7.23 -8.09 -42.00
C LEU A 127 7.52 -7.15 -43.18
N ILE A 128 6.97 -5.93 -43.15
CA ILE A 128 7.15 -4.92 -44.21
C ILE A 128 8.63 -4.57 -44.43
N ARG A 129 9.40 -4.35 -43.35
CA ARG A 129 10.84 -4.07 -43.45
C ARG A 129 11.65 -5.21 -44.06
N ASN A 130 11.29 -6.46 -43.78
CA ASN A 130 11.99 -7.61 -44.34
C ASN A 130 11.78 -7.69 -45.86
N TYR A 131 10.57 -7.37 -46.35
CA TYR A 131 10.31 -7.27 -47.79
C TYR A 131 11.11 -6.14 -48.45
N GLU A 132 11.17 -4.96 -47.83
CA GLU A 132 11.94 -3.82 -48.36
C GLU A 132 13.44 -4.11 -48.42
N ASN A 133 14.01 -4.69 -47.35
CA ASN A 133 15.44 -5.01 -47.28
C ASN A 133 15.87 -6.08 -48.29
N ASN A 134 15.03 -7.10 -48.52
CA ASN A 134 15.32 -8.11 -49.54
C ASN A 134 15.35 -7.47 -50.94
N SER A 135 14.42 -6.55 -51.25
CA SER A 135 14.39 -5.85 -52.55
C SER A 135 15.58 -4.91 -52.81
N MET A 136 16.24 -4.43 -51.75
CA MET A 136 17.41 -3.54 -51.83
C MET A 136 18.73 -4.33 -51.92
N ASN A 137 18.84 -5.47 -51.22
CA ASN A 137 20.01 -6.35 -51.33
C ASN A 137 20.17 -6.93 -52.75
N ASP A 138 19.06 -7.18 -53.45
CA ASP A 138 19.09 -7.64 -54.84
C ASP A 138 19.66 -6.58 -55.82
N LYS A 139 19.75 -5.30 -55.40
CA LYS A 139 20.26 -4.19 -56.23
C LYS A 139 21.71 -3.80 -55.92
N GLU A 140 22.27 -4.22 -54.78
CA GLU A 140 23.62 -3.80 -54.32
C GLU A 140 24.72 -4.86 -54.53
N ASN A 141 24.38 -6.05 -55.03
CA ASN A 141 25.33 -7.17 -55.19
C ASN A 141 26.31 -7.03 -56.37
N ASP A 142 26.19 -6.00 -57.21
CA ASP A 142 26.96 -5.94 -58.46
C ASP A 142 28.39 -5.41 -58.30
N ASN A 143 28.75 -4.73 -57.21
CA ASN A 143 30.09 -4.16 -57.05
C ASN A 143 30.47 -4.06 -55.56
N ASN A 144 31.35 -4.92 -55.01
CA ASN A 144 32.29 -4.59 -53.90
C ASN A 144 33.17 -5.78 -53.42
N PHE A 145 34.42 -5.47 -53.04
CA PHE A 145 35.46 -6.40 -52.57
C PHE A 145 35.10 -7.02 -51.20
N ILE A 146 35.28 -8.34 -51.08
CA ILE A 146 34.61 -9.20 -50.09
C ILE A 146 35.06 -8.93 -48.64
N GLY A 147 36.33 -8.60 -48.39
CA GLY A 147 36.89 -8.49 -47.03
C GLY A 147 36.40 -7.31 -46.19
N ASP A 148 36.36 -6.11 -46.75
CA ASP A 148 36.00 -4.88 -46.01
C ASP A 148 34.49 -4.75 -45.76
N SER A 149 33.69 -5.29 -46.67
CA SER A 149 32.24 -5.35 -46.51
C SER A 149 31.82 -6.27 -45.36
N ILE A 150 32.55 -7.36 -45.13
CA ILE A 150 32.30 -8.30 -44.02
C ILE A 150 32.69 -7.65 -42.69
N ASN A 151 33.85 -7.01 -42.62
CA ASN A 151 34.34 -6.41 -41.38
C ASN A 151 33.44 -5.23 -40.94
N SER A 152 33.03 -4.38 -41.88
CA SER A 152 32.08 -3.28 -41.60
C SER A 152 30.67 -3.78 -41.22
N LYS A 153 30.20 -4.90 -41.79
CA LYS A 153 28.96 -5.56 -41.38
C LYS A 153 29.03 -6.07 -39.94
N ILE A 154 30.13 -6.74 -39.55
CA ILE A 154 30.33 -7.26 -38.19
C ILE A 154 30.35 -6.12 -37.16
N VAL A 155 31.09 -5.04 -37.42
CA VAL A 155 31.16 -3.88 -36.50
C VAL A 155 29.80 -3.20 -36.34
N LYS A 156 29.04 -3.04 -37.43
CA LYS A 156 27.66 -2.52 -37.37
C LYS A 156 26.76 -3.44 -36.53
N GLN A 157 26.91 -4.75 -36.63
CA GLN A 157 26.14 -5.74 -35.87
C GLN A 157 26.45 -5.67 -34.36
N ILE A 158 27.73 -5.54 -33.99
CA ILE A 158 28.15 -5.39 -32.59
C ILE A 158 27.59 -4.10 -31.98
N ASN A 159 27.69 -2.98 -32.70
CA ASN A 159 27.16 -1.69 -32.24
C ASN A 159 25.63 -1.73 -32.12
N PHE A 160 24.95 -2.34 -33.08
CA PHE A 160 23.50 -2.54 -33.02
C PHE A 160 23.07 -3.36 -31.80
N VAL A 161 23.74 -4.49 -31.52
CA VAL A 161 23.45 -5.32 -30.33
C VAL A 161 23.70 -4.54 -29.03
N LYS A 162 24.78 -3.76 -28.97
CA LYS A 162 25.12 -2.95 -27.79
C LYS A 162 24.10 -1.83 -27.55
N GLU A 163 23.67 -1.16 -28.61
CA GLU A 163 22.60 -0.17 -28.55
C GLU A 163 21.27 -0.80 -28.15
N GLU A 164 20.90 -1.93 -28.75
CA GLU A 164 19.67 -2.66 -28.43
C GLU A 164 19.65 -3.07 -26.95
N ASN A 165 20.76 -3.57 -26.41
CA ASN A 165 20.90 -3.88 -24.99
C ASN A 165 20.73 -2.66 -24.08
N ASN A 166 21.30 -1.51 -24.46
CA ASN A 166 21.13 -0.25 -23.73
C ASN A 166 19.69 0.27 -23.81
N PHE A 167 19.05 0.17 -24.97
CA PHE A 167 17.63 0.51 -25.16
C PHE A 167 16.72 -0.42 -24.36
N ILE A 168 17.01 -1.72 -24.29
CA ILE A 168 16.29 -2.69 -23.46
C ILE A 168 16.45 -2.34 -21.98
N LYS A 169 17.66 -2.00 -21.51
CA LYS A 169 17.90 -1.53 -20.13
C LYS A 169 17.11 -0.26 -19.82
N LYS A 170 17.14 0.74 -20.70
CA LYS A 170 16.36 1.99 -20.56
C LYS A 170 14.85 1.73 -20.57
N LYS A 171 14.35 0.86 -21.46
CA LYS A 171 12.94 0.44 -21.51
C LYS A 171 12.51 -0.30 -20.25
N LYS A 172 13.35 -1.21 -19.73
CA LYS A 172 13.12 -1.91 -18.47
C LYS A 172 13.01 -0.91 -17.32
N LYS A 173 13.97 0.01 -17.19
CA LYS A 173 13.96 1.07 -16.16
C LYS A 173 12.70 1.94 -16.23
N LYS A 174 12.28 2.35 -17.44
CA LYS A 174 11.05 3.13 -17.66
C LYS A 174 9.78 2.34 -17.32
N LYS A 175 9.73 1.04 -17.67
CA LYS A 175 8.62 0.13 -17.31
C LYS A 175 8.47 0.02 -15.78
N TYR A 176 9.58 -0.13 -15.05
CA TYR A 176 9.55 -0.25 -13.59
C TYR A 176 9.09 1.04 -12.89
N PHE A 177 9.47 2.20 -13.43
CA PHE A 177 9.03 3.49 -12.90
C PHE A 177 7.51 3.67 -13.00
N HIS A 178 6.94 3.43 -14.19
CA HIS A 178 5.48 3.53 -14.37
C HIS A 178 4.71 2.55 -13.48
N LEU A 179 5.23 1.33 -13.31
CA LEU A 179 4.61 0.31 -12.46
C LEU A 179 4.54 0.72 -10.98
N SER A 180 5.62 1.35 -10.49
CA SER A 180 5.66 1.88 -9.12
C SER A 180 4.65 3.01 -8.90
N LEU A 181 4.40 3.85 -9.90
CA LEU A 181 3.41 4.94 -9.81
C LEU A 181 1.99 4.40 -9.71
N TYR A 182 1.63 3.40 -10.53
CA TYR A 182 0.31 2.78 -10.49
C TYR A 182 0.03 2.11 -9.14
N HIS A 183 1.03 1.42 -8.58
CA HIS A 183 0.92 0.81 -7.26
C HIS A 183 0.60 1.87 -6.17
N SER A 184 1.33 2.98 -6.17
CA SER A 184 1.07 4.09 -5.25
C SER A 184 -0.32 4.70 -5.44
N PHE A 185 -0.77 4.84 -6.69
CA PHE A 185 -2.09 5.35 -7.04
C PHE A 185 -3.22 4.45 -6.53
N TYR A 186 -3.14 3.13 -6.74
CA TYR A 186 -4.18 2.20 -6.29
C TYR A 186 -4.34 2.17 -4.79
N GLU A 187 -3.24 2.25 -4.06
CA GLU A 187 -3.31 2.30 -2.61
C GLU A 187 -3.84 3.63 -2.09
N TYR A 188 -3.57 4.73 -2.78
CA TYR A 188 -4.16 6.03 -2.44
C TYR A 188 -5.68 6.00 -2.62
N VAL A 189 -6.16 5.49 -3.75
CA VAL A 189 -7.58 5.33 -4.05
C VAL A 189 -8.26 4.38 -3.05
N SER A 190 -7.61 3.26 -2.72
CA SER A 190 -8.17 2.31 -1.76
C SER A 190 -8.22 2.85 -0.33
N CYS A 191 -7.22 3.63 0.08
CA CYS A 191 -7.22 4.38 1.35
C CYS A 191 -8.40 5.34 1.44
N ILE A 192 -8.65 6.13 0.40
CA ILE A 192 -9.76 7.11 0.38
C ILE A 192 -11.10 6.40 0.50
N LEU A 193 -11.34 5.38 -0.34
CA LEU A 193 -12.62 4.68 -0.37
C LEU A 193 -12.90 3.90 0.93
N SER A 194 -11.87 3.37 1.58
CA SER A 194 -12.02 2.63 2.84
C SER A 194 -12.00 3.53 4.09
N TYR A 195 -11.66 4.82 3.96
CA TYR A 195 -11.49 5.74 5.09
C TYR A 195 -12.71 5.91 6.01
N PRO A 196 -13.96 5.98 5.50
CA PRO A 196 -15.13 6.12 6.37
C PRO A 196 -15.23 5.00 7.42
N LEU A 197 -14.85 3.77 7.07
CA LEU A 197 -14.85 2.63 7.98
C LEU A 197 -13.82 2.79 9.11
N LEU A 198 -12.64 3.32 8.78
CA LEU A 198 -11.60 3.64 9.76
C LEU A 198 -12.10 4.71 10.74
N ASN A 199 -12.70 5.79 10.23
CA ASN A 199 -13.21 6.86 11.07
C ASN A 199 -14.39 6.42 11.96
N ILE A 200 -15.27 5.56 11.45
CA ILE A 200 -16.34 4.95 12.28
C ILE A 200 -15.71 4.07 13.37
N SER A 201 -14.65 3.30 13.05
CA SER A 201 -14.00 2.43 14.04
C SER A 201 -13.41 3.21 15.22
N THR A 202 -12.74 4.34 14.95
CA THR A 202 -12.14 5.18 15.98
C THR A 202 -13.19 5.91 16.81
N LYS A 203 -14.28 6.38 16.20
CA LYS A 203 -15.43 6.94 16.94
C LYS A 203 -16.11 5.89 17.83
N LEU A 204 -16.18 4.65 17.38
CA LEU A 204 -16.82 3.56 18.15
C LEU A 204 -16.01 3.16 19.38
N ILE A 205 -14.68 3.22 19.33
CA ILE A 205 -13.78 3.00 20.48
C ILE A 205 -14.16 3.90 21.68
N ILE A 206 -14.57 5.14 21.40
CA ILE A 206 -14.85 6.19 22.39
C ILE A 206 -16.28 6.11 22.91
N PHE A 207 -17.21 5.64 22.07
CA PHE A 207 -18.63 5.70 22.34
C PHE A 207 -19.03 4.87 23.58
N GLN A 208 -19.23 5.49 24.74
CA GLN A 208 -19.30 4.80 26.03
C GLN A 208 -20.61 3.99 26.28
N ASN A 209 -21.62 4.10 25.42
CA ASN A 209 -22.90 3.39 25.60
C ASN A 209 -22.79 1.89 25.28
N ASN A 210 -22.57 1.09 26.33
CA ASN A 210 -22.48 -0.37 26.25
C ASN A 210 -23.80 -1.13 26.39
N SER A 211 -24.91 -0.43 26.68
CA SER A 211 -26.21 -1.05 26.95
C SER A 211 -26.90 -1.66 25.71
N ARG A 212 -26.48 -1.31 24.49
CA ARG A 212 -27.15 -1.72 23.24
C ARG A 212 -26.30 -2.63 22.35
N SER A 213 -26.95 -3.22 21.35
CA SER A 213 -26.30 -4.08 20.35
C SER A 213 -25.25 -3.32 19.53
N LEU A 214 -24.22 -4.02 19.04
CA LEU A 214 -23.10 -3.41 18.33
C LEU A 214 -23.56 -2.72 17.03
N LEU A 215 -24.50 -3.35 16.30
CA LEU A 215 -25.09 -2.80 15.09
C LEU A 215 -25.86 -1.51 15.38
N TYR A 216 -26.58 -1.43 16.50
CA TYR A 216 -27.24 -0.21 16.92
C TYR A 216 -26.24 0.92 17.15
N ASN A 217 -25.12 0.63 17.83
CA ASN A 217 -24.07 1.61 18.08
C ASN A 217 -23.42 2.10 16.78
N ILE A 218 -23.13 1.20 15.83
CA ILE A 218 -22.62 1.59 14.50
C ILE A 218 -23.62 2.49 13.79
N LYS A 219 -24.89 2.07 13.69
CA LYS A 219 -25.94 2.86 13.03
C LYS A 219 -26.11 4.24 13.68
N ASN A 220 -26.04 4.29 15.00
CA ASN A 220 -26.15 5.55 15.74
C ASN A 220 -24.97 6.47 15.46
N ILE A 221 -23.73 5.96 15.45
CA ILE A 221 -22.53 6.76 15.14
C ILE A 221 -22.57 7.30 13.70
N ILE A 222 -23.01 6.48 12.74
CA ILE A 222 -23.18 6.91 11.35
C ILE A 222 -24.23 8.02 11.27
N ARG A 223 -25.39 7.82 11.90
CA ARG A 223 -26.48 8.81 11.91
C ARG A 223 -26.02 10.11 12.56
N LEU A 224 -25.38 10.05 13.72
CA LEU A 224 -24.89 11.22 14.44
C LEU A 224 -23.81 11.95 13.62
N THR A 225 -22.84 11.22 13.06
CA THR A 225 -21.78 11.83 12.22
C THR A 225 -22.38 12.58 11.03
N TYR A 226 -23.36 11.96 10.37
CA TYR A 226 -24.03 12.59 9.23
C TYR A 226 -24.87 13.81 9.64
N MET A 227 -25.55 13.77 10.79
CA MET A 227 -26.38 14.88 11.25
C MET A 227 -25.57 16.11 11.69
N TYR A 228 -24.41 15.92 12.32
CA TYR A 228 -23.59 17.03 12.81
C TYR A 228 -22.61 17.60 11.78
N ASP A 229 -21.88 16.72 11.07
CA ASP A 229 -20.78 17.12 10.19
C ASP A 229 -21.06 16.81 8.70
N GLY A 230 -22.21 16.20 8.39
CA GLY A 230 -22.54 15.75 7.03
C GLY A 230 -21.59 14.66 6.51
N ILE A 231 -21.36 14.67 5.19
CA ILE A 231 -20.44 13.74 4.52
C ILE A 231 -18.98 14.05 4.87
N TYR A 232 -18.66 15.33 5.07
CA TYR A 232 -17.30 15.77 5.41
C TYR A 232 -16.83 15.19 6.75
N GLY A 233 -17.75 15.00 7.71
CA GLY A 233 -17.47 14.34 8.99
C GLY A 233 -16.86 12.95 8.90
N PHE A 234 -17.13 12.22 7.81
CA PHE A 234 -16.55 10.90 7.56
C PHE A 234 -15.11 10.97 7.07
N PHE A 235 -14.71 12.07 6.43
CA PHE A 235 -13.37 12.27 5.85
C PHE A 235 -12.50 13.26 6.63
N LYS A 236 -12.95 13.67 7.82
CA LYS A 236 -12.18 14.55 8.70
C LYS A 236 -10.88 13.87 9.13
N GLY A 237 -9.74 14.47 8.76
CA GLY A 237 -8.40 13.91 9.01
C GLY A 237 -7.81 13.06 7.88
N LEU A 238 -8.51 12.91 6.75
CA LEU A 238 -8.05 12.13 5.60
C LEU A 238 -6.69 12.61 5.08
N ASN A 239 -6.47 13.92 4.97
CA ASN A 239 -5.19 14.46 4.46
C ASN A 239 -4.00 14.00 5.32
N ASN A 240 -4.12 14.09 6.65
CA ASN A 240 -3.06 13.65 7.57
C ASN A 240 -2.85 12.14 7.46
N TYR A 241 -3.92 11.36 7.37
CA TYR A 241 -3.85 9.91 7.17
C TYR A 241 -3.10 9.54 5.88
N LEU A 242 -3.39 10.25 4.78
CA LEU A 242 -2.74 10.01 3.49
C LEU A 242 -1.27 10.42 3.50
N ILE A 243 -0.91 11.50 4.20
CA ILE A 243 0.49 11.90 4.39
C ILE A 243 1.24 10.82 5.16
N ILE A 244 0.70 10.34 6.28
CA ILE A 244 1.31 9.25 7.08
C ILE A 244 1.51 8.00 6.20
N GLN A 245 0.48 7.56 5.49
CA GLN A 245 0.58 6.39 4.60
C GLN A 245 1.64 6.59 3.51
N SER A 246 1.77 7.81 2.97
CA SER A 246 2.79 8.11 1.96
C SER A 246 4.20 8.05 2.54
N MET A 247 4.40 8.58 3.75
CA MET A 247 5.68 8.58 4.45
C MET A 247 6.10 7.16 4.84
N ASP A 248 5.17 6.34 5.33
CA ASP A 248 5.42 4.93 5.67
C ASP A 248 5.97 4.15 4.47
N LYS A 249 5.42 4.39 3.27
CA LYS A 249 5.91 3.75 2.04
C LYS A 249 7.28 4.23 1.64
N VAL A 250 7.52 5.54 1.69
CA VAL A 250 8.83 6.13 1.35
C VAL A 250 9.88 5.56 2.30
N LEU A 251 9.57 5.49 3.59
CA LEU A 251 10.43 4.91 4.61
C LEU A 251 10.67 3.42 4.35
N ASN A 252 9.61 2.63 4.09
CA ASN A 252 9.76 1.20 3.78
C ASN A 252 10.61 0.96 2.53
N CYS A 253 10.43 1.78 1.49
CA CYS A 253 11.25 1.69 0.27
C CYS A 253 12.70 2.08 0.54
N PHE A 254 12.92 3.13 1.33
CA PHE A 254 14.25 3.57 1.74
C PHE A 254 14.95 2.48 2.55
N LEU A 255 14.31 1.95 3.59
CA LEU A 255 14.82 0.87 4.43
C LEU A 255 15.12 -0.38 3.61
N TYR A 256 14.20 -0.78 2.71
CA TYR A 256 14.44 -1.91 1.83
C TYR A 256 15.68 -1.68 0.96
N ARG A 257 15.88 -0.47 0.41
CA ARG A 257 17.03 -0.15 -0.42
C ARG A 257 18.34 -0.15 0.36
N THR A 258 18.37 0.43 1.57
CA THR A 258 19.55 0.41 2.42
C THR A 258 19.88 -1.02 2.87
N PHE A 259 18.91 -1.77 3.38
CA PHE A 259 19.15 -3.15 3.84
C PHE A 259 19.46 -4.12 2.70
N SER A 260 18.82 -3.97 1.53
CA SER A 260 19.12 -4.82 0.37
C SER A 260 20.52 -4.58 -0.19
N ASN A 261 21.11 -3.40 0.00
CA ASN A 261 22.49 -3.14 -0.37
C ASN A 261 23.48 -3.68 0.68
N SER A 262 23.04 -3.85 1.92
CA SER A 262 23.89 -4.25 3.05
C SER A 262 23.76 -5.73 3.46
N CYS A 263 22.76 -6.48 2.97
CA CYS A 263 22.52 -7.88 3.36
C CYS A 263 22.38 -8.82 2.15
N SER A 264 22.96 -10.01 2.28
CA SER A 264 22.84 -11.10 1.31
C SER A 264 21.38 -11.58 1.17
N TYR A 265 21.01 -12.05 -0.02
CA TYR A 265 19.63 -12.30 -0.50
C TYR A 265 18.73 -13.10 0.46
N ASP A 266 19.27 -14.04 1.25
CA ASP A 266 18.49 -14.85 2.20
C ASP A 266 17.93 -14.07 3.39
N LYS A 267 18.59 -12.98 3.83
CA LYS A 267 18.11 -12.11 4.92
C LYS A 267 17.04 -11.11 4.47
N VAL A 268 16.86 -10.94 3.16
CA VAL A 268 15.84 -10.02 2.60
C VAL A 268 14.45 -10.68 2.62
N VAL A 269 14.39 -12.01 2.58
CA VAL A 269 13.14 -12.78 2.67
C VAL A 269 12.55 -12.73 4.09
N THR A 270 13.39 -12.78 5.12
CA THR A 270 12.94 -12.70 6.53
C THR A 270 12.39 -11.31 6.88
N ILE A 271 12.99 -10.24 6.34
CA ILE A 271 12.49 -8.86 6.51
C ILE A 271 11.10 -8.67 5.87
N LYS A 272 10.80 -9.39 4.78
CA LYS A 272 9.50 -9.32 4.11
C LYS A 272 8.35 -9.88 4.94
N VAL A 273 8.63 -10.83 5.85
CA VAL A 273 7.64 -11.41 6.79
C VAL A 273 7.39 -10.47 7.97
N VAL A 274 8.39 -9.66 8.34
CA VAL A 274 8.28 -8.72 9.47
C VAL A 274 7.59 -7.40 9.07
N LEU A 275 7.64 -7.03 7.78
CA LEU A 275 7.06 -5.79 7.26
C LEU A 275 5.67 -5.94 6.59
N SER A 276 5.10 -7.15 6.51
CA SER A 276 3.77 -7.42 5.93
C SER A 276 2.69 -7.57 7.00
#